data_AF-A0A671MEJ8-F1
#
_entry.id   AF-A0A671MEJ8-F1
#
_cell.length_a   1.000
_cell.length_b   1.000
_cell.length_c   1.000
_cell.angle_alpha   90.00
_cell.angle_beta   90.00
_cell.angle_gamma   90.00
#
_symmetry.space_group_name_H-M   'P 1'
#
loop_
_entity.id
_entity.type
_entity.pdbx_description
1 polymer ?
#
loop_
_entity_poly.entity_id
_entity_poly.type
_entity_poly.pdbx_seq_one_letter_code
_entity_poly.pdbx_strand_id
1 'polypeptide(L)'
;MAAIIESSLRKTLSKIYKYRDLTSRDITNVASHYKDLKPVMDNYVFNDGSTKELLSLTGTVPVSYRGNVYNIPICLWLLDTYPYNPPICFVKPTSAMMIKTGKHVDANGKIYLPYLHEWKPPQSELLGLIRVMIVVFGEEPPVFSRPTTQAAYPAFPAAGPPNSERRLASDRFDSIGFQGYPYPAVGSGYPTTSGSSLYTPVSSVTTVGPTRDGTIGEDTIRASLVSAVSDKLRRRMKEEMDRAQAELDALKRTEEDLKRGHQNLEEMVTNLDLEMADVDKNIDLLKQKDEELTVALGKIENQTENNDIDDVIVPTAPLYKQILNLYAEENAIEDTIFYLGEALRKDVIDLDVFLKHVRLLSRKQFQLRALMQKARKIAGLSDLY
;
A
#
# COMPACT_ATOMS: atom_id res chain seq x y z
N MET A 1 18.57 -15.62 -32.70
CA MET A 1 18.45 -14.96 -31.37
C MET A 1 17.34 -15.55 -30.49
N ALA A 2 16.12 -15.80 -31.01
CA ALA A 2 15.02 -16.39 -30.21
C ALA A 2 15.35 -17.76 -29.57
N ALA A 3 15.95 -18.69 -30.31
CA ALA A 3 16.33 -20.02 -29.80
C ALA A 3 17.38 -19.99 -28.66
N ILE A 4 18.27 -18.99 -28.67
CA ILE A 4 19.30 -18.83 -27.63
C ILE A 4 18.64 -18.35 -26.33
N ILE A 5 17.72 -17.39 -26.43
CA ILE A 5 16.91 -16.92 -25.29
C ILE A 5 16.08 -18.07 -24.71
N GLU A 6 15.43 -18.87 -25.56
CA GLU A 6 14.64 -20.01 -25.11
C GLU A 6 15.49 -21.06 -24.36
N SER A 7 16.68 -21.39 -24.87
CA SER A 7 17.58 -22.35 -24.21
C SER A 7 18.09 -21.85 -22.85
N SER A 8 18.42 -20.57 -22.75
CA SER A 8 18.83 -19.92 -21.50
C SER A 8 17.67 -19.86 -20.49
N LEU A 9 16.47 -19.53 -20.97
CA LEU A 9 15.27 -19.38 -20.16
C LEU A 9 14.81 -20.74 -19.60
N ARG A 10 14.87 -21.80 -20.40
CA ARG A 10 14.64 -23.17 -19.93
C ARG A 10 15.64 -23.58 -18.84
N LYS A 11 16.91 -23.20 -18.94
CA LYS A 11 17.91 -23.49 -17.89
C LYS A 11 17.61 -22.74 -16.59
N THR A 12 17.15 -21.50 -16.68
CA THR A 12 16.78 -20.70 -15.52
C THR A 12 15.51 -21.23 -14.85
N LEU A 13 14.50 -21.60 -15.63
CA LEU A 13 13.22 -22.07 -15.11
C LEU A 13 13.27 -23.50 -14.50
N SER A 14 14.27 -24.33 -14.85
CA SER A 14 14.28 -25.75 -14.46
C SER A 14 14.43 -26.02 -12.97
N LYS A 15 14.93 -25.05 -12.20
CA LYS A 15 15.10 -25.21 -10.75
C LYS A 15 13.87 -24.76 -9.95
N ILE A 16 13.03 -23.92 -10.53
CA ILE A 16 12.04 -23.13 -9.79
C ILE A 16 10.61 -23.45 -10.24
N TYR A 17 10.37 -23.70 -11.53
CA TYR A 17 9.02 -23.82 -12.08
C TYR A 17 8.61 -25.28 -12.32
N LYS A 18 7.40 -25.63 -11.84
CA LYS A 18 6.83 -26.98 -12.00
C LYS A 18 6.46 -27.29 -13.45
N TYR A 19 5.98 -26.30 -14.21
CA TYR A 19 5.50 -26.47 -15.59
C TYR A 19 6.36 -25.71 -16.61
N ARG A 20 7.66 -25.97 -16.57
CA ARG A 20 8.71 -25.23 -17.27
C ARG A 20 8.47 -25.00 -18.77
N ASP A 21 8.08 -26.04 -19.50
CA ASP A 21 7.97 -25.95 -20.96
C ASP A 21 6.77 -25.09 -21.39
N LEU A 22 5.67 -25.12 -20.62
CA LEU A 22 4.52 -24.24 -20.83
C LEU A 22 4.90 -22.78 -20.56
N THR A 23 5.52 -22.51 -19.40
CA THR A 23 5.99 -21.19 -19.02
C THR A 23 6.96 -20.60 -20.05
N SER A 24 7.96 -21.39 -20.49
CA SER A 24 8.95 -20.96 -21.47
C SER A 24 8.32 -20.62 -22.82
N ARG A 25 7.35 -21.42 -23.28
CA ARG A 25 6.64 -21.19 -24.53
C ARG A 25 5.85 -19.90 -24.49
N ASP A 26 5.09 -19.67 -23.42
CA ASP A 26 4.25 -18.48 -23.28
C ASP A 26 5.11 -17.20 -23.18
N ILE A 27 6.20 -17.24 -22.42
CA ILE A 27 7.16 -16.12 -22.34
C ILE A 27 7.76 -15.82 -23.72
N THR A 28 8.18 -16.85 -24.45
CA THR A 28 8.77 -16.68 -25.79
C THR A 28 7.74 -16.09 -26.75
N ASN A 29 6.49 -16.52 -26.66
CA ASN A 29 5.39 -15.99 -27.46
C ASN A 29 5.15 -14.50 -27.15
N VAL A 30 5.09 -14.12 -25.87
CA VAL A 30 4.95 -12.71 -25.45
C VAL A 30 6.14 -11.86 -25.91
N ALA A 31 7.38 -12.32 -25.69
CA ALA A 31 8.59 -11.59 -26.07
C ALA A 31 8.72 -11.40 -27.59
N SER A 32 8.14 -12.30 -28.39
CA SER A 32 8.11 -12.15 -29.85
C SER A 32 7.15 -11.05 -30.32
N HIS A 33 6.03 -10.84 -29.61
CA HIS A 33 5.04 -9.81 -29.93
C HIS A 33 5.36 -8.45 -29.31
N TYR A 34 5.88 -8.43 -28.07
CA TYR A 34 6.18 -7.23 -27.30
C TYR A 34 7.67 -7.18 -26.99
N LYS A 35 8.45 -6.56 -27.87
CA LYS A 35 9.93 -6.54 -27.81
C LYS A 35 10.49 -5.83 -26.57
N ASP A 36 9.72 -4.92 -25.99
CA ASP A 36 10.14 -4.17 -24.80
C ASP A 36 9.90 -4.94 -23.50
N LEU A 37 9.08 -5.99 -23.51
CA LEU A 37 8.88 -6.87 -22.36
C LEU A 37 10.00 -7.90 -22.30
N LYS A 38 10.81 -7.84 -21.24
CA LYS A 38 11.95 -8.73 -21.05
C LYS A 38 11.76 -9.63 -19.83
N PRO A 39 12.13 -10.92 -19.92
CA PRO A 39 12.17 -11.79 -18.76
C PRO A 39 13.33 -11.40 -17.84
N VAL A 40 13.04 -11.24 -16.55
CA VAL A 40 14.00 -10.92 -15.50
C VAL A 40 13.74 -11.84 -14.31
N MET A 41 14.79 -12.48 -13.79
CA MET A 41 14.73 -13.18 -12.50
C MET A 41 15.04 -12.22 -11.37
N ASP A 42 14.17 -12.19 -10.36
CA ASP A 42 14.30 -11.30 -9.22
C ASP A 42 13.54 -11.87 -8.01
N ASN A 43 13.80 -11.34 -6.81
CA ASN A 43 13.15 -11.78 -5.58
C ASN A 43 11.79 -11.07 -5.41
N TYR A 44 10.73 -11.86 -5.39
CA TYR A 44 9.39 -11.38 -5.06
C TYR A 44 9.14 -11.51 -3.55
N VAL A 45 8.63 -10.44 -2.94
CA VAL A 45 8.24 -10.42 -1.52
C VAL A 45 6.72 -10.59 -1.44
N PHE A 46 6.28 -11.64 -0.75
CA PHE A 46 4.86 -11.90 -0.50
C PHE A 46 4.34 -11.10 0.70
N ASN A 47 3.02 -11.06 0.84
CA ASN A 47 2.35 -10.29 1.90
C ASN A 47 2.67 -10.82 3.31
N ASP A 48 3.09 -12.07 3.44
CA ASP A 48 3.53 -12.69 4.71
C ASP A 48 5.00 -12.36 5.04
N GLY A 49 5.68 -11.54 4.21
CA GLY A 49 7.09 -11.20 4.36
C GLY A 49 8.05 -12.25 3.78
N SER A 50 7.54 -13.40 3.33
CA SER A 50 8.38 -14.41 2.69
C SER A 50 8.90 -13.90 1.33
N THR A 51 10.09 -14.36 0.95
CA THR A 51 10.69 -13.98 -0.34
C THR A 51 10.93 -15.22 -1.19
N LYS A 52 10.74 -15.08 -2.51
CA LYS A 52 10.98 -16.16 -3.47
C LYS A 52 11.53 -15.62 -4.77
N GLU A 53 12.56 -16.28 -5.28
CA GLU A 53 13.08 -16.01 -6.61
C GLU A 53 12.04 -16.42 -7.66
N LEU A 54 11.54 -15.46 -8.42
CA LEU A 54 10.52 -15.65 -9.46
C LEU A 54 10.91 -14.91 -10.74
N LEU A 55 10.38 -15.38 -11.86
CA LEU A 55 10.52 -14.71 -13.14
C LEU A 55 9.43 -13.65 -13.29
N SER A 56 9.85 -12.44 -13.67
CA SER A 56 8.97 -11.36 -14.08
C SER A 56 9.16 -11.02 -15.56
N LEU A 57 8.07 -10.66 -16.24
CA LEU A 57 8.12 -9.96 -17.52
C LEU A 57 8.00 -8.47 -17.24
N THR A 58 9.11 -7.74 -17.35
CA THR A 58 9.18 -6.30 -17.07
C THR A 58 9.49 -5.53 -18.34
N GLY A 59 8.78 -4.44 -18.58
CA GLY A 59 8.98 -3.58 -19.74
C GLY A 59 7.75 -2.71 -20.00
N THR A 60 7.53 -2.33 -21.26
CA THR A 60 6.41 -1.47 -21.65
C THR A 60 5.49 -2.14 -22.65
N VAL A 61 4.20 -1.80 -22.59
CA VAL A 61 3.19 -2.17 -23.59
C VAL A 61 2.62 -0.92 -24.27
N PRO A 62 2.42 -0.94 -25.60
CA PRO A 62 1.85 0.20 -26.32
C PRO A 62 0.34 0.25 -26.12
N VAL A 63 -0.15 1.35 -25.55
CA VAL A 63 -1.57 1.57 -25.24
C VAL A 63 -2.06 2.82 -25.95
N SER A 64 -3.11 2.70 -26.74
CA SER A 64 -3.72 3.84 -27.42
C SER A 64 -4.73 4.54 -26.49
N TYR A 65 -4.51 5.82 -26.19
CA TYR A 65 -5.41 6.65 -25.40
C TYR A 65 -5.61 8.00 -26.09
N ARG A 66 -6.87 8.35 -26.38
CA ARG A 66 -7.25 9.62 -27.04
C ARG A 66 -6.46 9.95 -28.32
N GLY A 67 -6.20 8.94 -29.15
CA GLY A 67 -5.51 9.09 -30.44
C GLY A 67 -3.97 9.05 -30.36
N ASN A 68 -3.38 9.01 -29.16
CA ASN A 68 -1.94 8.86 -28.96
C ASN A 68 -1.59 7.48 -28.40
N VAL A 69 -0.43 6.95 -28.78
CA VAL A 69 0.09 5.68 -28.23
C VAL A 69 1.09 5.98 -27.12
N TYR A 70 0.83 5.44 -25.93
CA TYR A 70 1.67 5.56 -24.75
C TYR A 70 2.31 4.21 -24.40
N ASN A 71 3.58 4.23 -24.04
CA ASN A 71 4.29 3.03 -23.58
C ASN A 71 4.12 2.88 -22.08
N ILE A 72 3.17 2.05 -21.66
CA ILE A 72 2.82 1.89 -20.24
C ILE A 72 3.74 0.83 -19.62
N PRO A 73 4.51 1.18 -18.58
CA PRO A 73 5.42 0.25 -17.93
C PRO A 73 4.67 -0.73 -17.03
N ILE A 74 4.84 -2.02 -17.29
CA ILE A 74 4.22 -3.12 -16.56
C ILE A 74 5.24 -4.15 -16.08
N CYS A 75 4.86 -4.91 -15.07
CA CYS A 75 5.62 -6.01 -14.50
C CYS A 75 4.69 -7.18 -14.20
N LEU A 76 4.90 -8.31 -14.86
CA LEU A 76 4.07 -9.52 -14.70
C LEU A 76 4.90 -10.60 -14.02
N TRP A 77 4.67 -10.84 -12.73
CA TRP A 77 5.32 -11.90 -11.98
C TRP A 77 4.63 -13.24 -12.22
N LEU A 78 5.39 -14.26 -12.58
CA LEU A 78 4.88 -15.61 -12.80
C LEU A 78 5.16 -16.44 -11.56
N LEU A 79 4.14 -17.05 -10.95
CA LEU A 79 4.37 -18.01 -9.85
C LEU A 79 5.00 -19.30 -10.39
N ASP A 80 5.72 -20.03 -9.53
CA ASP A 80 6.34 -21.34 -9.84
C ASP A 80 5.35 -22.40 -10.35
N THR A 81 4.06 -22.18 -10.11
CA THR A 81 2.92 -23.00 -10.52
C THR A 81 2.21 -22.50 -11.79
N TYR A 82 2.68 -21.41 -12.41
CA TYR A 82 2.22 -20.97 -13.73
C TYR A 82 2.32 -22.12 -14.76
N PRO A 83 1.33 -22.32 -15.66
CA PRO A 83 0.18 -21.45 -15.93
C PRO A 83 -1.05 -21.68 -15.03
N TYR A 84 -1.04 -22.62 -14.09
CA TYR A 84 -2.26 -22.96 -13.32
C TYR A 84 -2.67 -21.90 -12.30
N ASN A 85 -1.75 -20.99 -11.95
CA ASN A 85 -2.06 -19.77 -11.20
C ASN A 85 -1.83 -18.54 -12.08
N PRO A 86 -2.67 -17.49 -11.95
CA PRO A 86 -2.51 -16.26 -12.71
C PRO A 86 -1.21 -15.53 -12.33
N PRO A 87 -0.68 -14.70 -13.24
CA PRO A 87 0.43 -13.82 -12.92
C PRO A 87 0.02 -12.69 -11.96
N ILE A 88 0.95 -12.26 -11.10
CA ILE A 88 0.76 -11.08 -10.26
C ILE A 88 1.26 -9.86 -11.04
N CYS A 89 0.36 -8.92 -11.31
CA CYS A 89 0.59 -7.87 -12.29
C CYS A 89 0.68 -6.50 -11.61
N PHE A 90 1.65 -5.69 -12.02
CA PHE A 90 1.84 -4.32 -11.53
C PHE A 90 2.09 -3.35 -12.67
N VAL A 91 1.68 -2.09 -12.50
CA VAL A 91 2.24 -0.96 -13.23
C VAL A 91 3.48 -0.45 -12.49
N LYS A 92 4.55 -0.16 -13.24
CA LYS A 92 5.83 0.33 -12.68
C LYS A 92 6.10 1.76 -13.17
N PRO A 93 5.53 2.80 -12.52
CA PRO A 93 5.74 4.17 -12.96
C PRO A 93 7.23 4.55 -12.94
N THR A 94 7.65 5.35 -13.92
CA THR A 94 8.97 6.00 -13.86
C THR A 94 8.96 7.16 -12.86
N SER A 95 10.11 7.76 -12.56
CA SER A 95 10.22 8.94 -11.68
C SER A 95 9.38 10.14 -12.16
N ALA A 96 9.14 10.22 -13.46
CA ALA A 96 8.30 11.25 -14.09
C ALA A 96 6.82 10.88 -14.14
N MET A 97 6.40 9.74 -13.58
CA MET A 97 5.02 9.26 -13.60
C MET A 97 4.43 9.16 -12.19
N MET A 98 3.11 9.05 -12.12
CA MET A 98 2.35 8.74 -10.92
C MET A 98 1.26 7.72 -11.24
N ILE A 99 0.97 6.83 -10.29
CA ILE A 99 -0.11 5.86 -10.41
C ILE A 99 -1.45 6.58 -10.30
N LYS A 100 -2.36 6.27 -11.21
CA LYS A 100 -3.77 6.62 -11.10
C LYS A 100 -4.50 5.43 -10.48
N THR A 101 -4.92 5.58 -9.24
CA THR A 101 -5.78 4.58 -8.60
C THR A 101 -7.16 4.57 -9.26
N GLY A 102 -7.75 3.39 -9.37
CA GLY A 102 -9.02 3.22 -10.05
C GLY A 102 -9.58 1.82 -9.86
N LYS A 103 -10.56 1.46 -10.69
CA LYS A 103 -11.24 0.16 -10.61
C LYS A 103 -10.28 -1.03 -10.80
N HIS A 104 -9.26 -0.83 -11.62
CA HIS A 104 -8.35 -1.90 -12.06
C HIS A 104 -6.94 -1.78 -11.49
N VAL A 105 -6.61 -0.73 -10.73
CA VAL A 105 -5.27 -0.49 -10.19
C VAL A 105 -5.34 0.14 -8.80
N ASP A 106 -4.63 -0.44 -7.83
CA ASP A 106 -4.53 0.10 -6.47
C ASP A 106 -3.37 1.11 -6.29
N ALA A 107 -3.23 1.67 -5.08
CA ALA A 107 -2.19 2.66 -4.75
C ALA A 107 -0.75 2.12 -4.90
N ASN A 108 -0.58 0.79 -4.79
CA ASN A 108 0.71 0.13 -4.98
C ASN A 108 0.98 -0.22 -6.45
N GLY A 109 0.05 0.11 -7.35
CA GLY A 109 0.14 -0.18 -8.77
C GLY A 109 -0.22 -1.62 -9.12
N LYS A 110 -0.77 -2.41 -8.19
CA LYS A 110 -1.20 -3.78 -8.47
C LYS A 110 -2.46 -3.76 -9.34
N ILE A 111 -2.47 -4.61 -10.37
CA ILE A 111 -3.50 -4.64 -11.39
C ILE A 111 -4.55 -5.72 -11.05
N TYR A 112 -5.82 -5.36 -11.13
CA TYR A 112 -6.98 -6.22 -10.90
C TYR A 112 -7.87 -6.24 -12.13
N LEU A 113 -7.97 -7.41 -12.77
CA LEU A 113 -8.76 -7.61 -13.99
C LEU A 113 -9.66 -8.84 -13.81
N PRO A 114 -10.90 -8.82 -14.36
CA PRO A 114 -11.74 -10.01 -14.40
C PRO A 114 -11.02 -11.21 -15.03
N TYR A 115 -10.21 -10.97 -16.05
CA TYR A 115 -9.38 -12.00 -16.71
C TYR A 115 -8.37 -12.68 -15.76
N LEU A 116 -7.88 -11.99 -14.73
CA LEU A 116 -7.02 -12.58 -13.70
C LEU A 116 -7.83 -13.37 -12.66
N HIS A 117 -9.04 -12.92 -12.35
CA HIS A 117 -9.93 -13.58 -11.39
C HIS A 117 -10.49 -14.90 -11.94
N GLU A 118 -10.83 -14.92 -13.23
CA GLU A 118 -11.39 -16.08 -13.94
C GLU A 118 -10.30 -16.88 -14.67
N TRP A 119 -9.03 -16.74 -14.25
CA TRP A 119 -7.89 -17.35 -14.92
C TRP A 119 -7.98 -18.88 -14.93
N LYS A 120 -8.08 -19.45 -16.14
CA LYS A 120 -8.21 -20.90 -16.35
C LYS A 120 -7.45 -21.36 -17.60
N PRO A 121 -6.32 -22.05 -17.45
CA PRO A 121 -5.63 -22.67 -18.58
C PRO A 121 -6.43 -23.83 -19.18
N PRO A 122 -6.36 -24.06 -20.51
CA PRO A 122 -5.57 -23.33 -21.50
C PRO A 122 -6.30 -22.10 -22.08
N GLN A 123 -7.51 -21.76 -21.60
CA GLN A 123 -8.27 -20.62 -22.12
C GLN A 123 -7.65 -19.27 -21.77
N SER A 124 -6.99 -19.18 -20.61
CA SER A 124 -6.26 -18.01 -20.15
C SER A 124 -4.77 -18.13 -20.44
N GLU A 125 -4.20 -17.11 -21.10
CA GLU A 125 -2.77 -17.04 -21.44
C GLU A 125 -2.24 -15.60 -21.30
N LEU A 126 -0.91 -15.46 -21.18
CA LEU A 126 -0.27 -14.14 -20.98
C LEU A 126 -0.53 -13.16 -22.13
N LEU A 127 -0.55 -13.65 -23.38
CA LEU A 127 -0.80 -12.79 -24.54
C LEU A 127 -2.23 -12.21 -24.50
N GLY A 128 -3.21 -13.05 -24.12
CA GLY A 128 -4.60 -12.65 -23.91
C GLY A 128 -4.72 -11.63 -22.79
N LEU A 129 -4.05 -11.86 -21.66
CA LEU A 129 -3.99 -10.90 -20.55
C LEU A 129 -3.45 -9.54 -20.99
N ILE A 130 -2.34 -9.49 -21.73
CA ILE A 130 -1.75 -8.23 -22.20
C ILE A 130 -2.71 -7.51 -23.17
N ARG A 131 -3.41 -8.25 -24.03
CA ARG A 131 -4.44 -7.65 -24.92
C ARG A 131 -5.57 -7.02 -24.11
N VAL A 132 -6.05 -7.70 -23.07
CA VAL A 132 -7.06 -7.15 -22.15
C VAL A 132 -6.52 -5.90 -21.44
N MET A 133 -5.27 -5.92 -20.97
CA MET A 133 -4.62 -4.74 -20.36
C MET A 133 -4.58 -3.55 -21.33
N ILE A 134 -4.21 -3.76 -22.60
CA ILE A 134 -4.15 -2.68 -23.60
C ILE A 134 -5.52 -2.04 -23.80
N VAL A 135 -6.59 -2.83 -23.87
CA VAL A 135 -7.96 -2.31 -24.01
C VAL A 135 -8.36 -1.53 -22.76
N VAL A 136 -8.22 -2.14 -21.57
CA VAL A 136 -8.63 -1.51 -20.30
C VAL A 136 -7.83 -0.22 -20.04
N PHE A 137 -6.52 -0.23 -20.26
CA PHE A 137 -5.69 0.96 -20.09
C PHE A 137 -5.89 2.02 -21.17
N GLY A 138 -6.41 1.62 -22.34
CA GLY A 138 -6.82 2.55 -23.39
C GLY A 138 -8.11 3.28 -23.08
N GLU A 139 -8.95 2.75 -22.21
CA GLU A 139 -10.13 3.44 -21.65
C GLU A 139 -9.76 4.26 -20.41
N GLU A 140 -9.06 3.62 -19.47
CA GLU A 140 -8.61 4.23 -18.22
C GLU A 140 -7.09 4.05 -18.02
N PRO A 141 -6.27 5.06 -18.37
CA PRO A 141 -4.83 5.00 -18.17
C PRO A 141 -4.45 4.84 -16.69
N PRO A 142 -3.64 3.84 -16.34
CA PRO A 142 -3.25 3.55 -14.95
C PRO A 142 -2.11 4.43 -14.43
N VAL A 143 -1.47 5.22 -15.30
CA VAL A 143 -0.40 6.15 -14.95
C VAL A 143 -0.57 7.48 -15.67
N PHE A 144 -0.14 8.56 -15.03
CA PHE A 144 -0.04 9.89 -15.64
C PHE A 144 1.37 10.45 -15.48
N SER A 145 1.78 11.33 -16.37
CA SER A 145 2.98 12.14 -16.20
C SER A 145 2.81 13.11 -15.04
N ARG A 146 3.80 13.22 -14.16
CA ARG A 146 3.86 14.27 -13.14
C ARG A 146 3.93 15.62 -13.84
N PRO A 147 3.06 16.59 -13.50
CA PRO A 147 3.16 17.94 -14.04
C PRO A 147 4.49 18.55 -13.62
N THR A 148 5.28 19.00 -14.59
CA THR A 148 6.53 19.73 -14.35
C THR A 148 6.19 21.18 -14.00
N THR A 149 5.59 21.42 -12.84
CA THR A 149 5.46 22.79 -12.33
C THR A 149 6.81 23.23 -11.77
N GLN A 150 7.71 23.68 -12.65
CA GLN A 150 8.64 24.75 -12.27
C GLN A 150 7.78 26.00 -12.14
N ALA A 151 7.53 26.45 -10.91
CA ALA A 151 7.10 27.81 -10.70
C ALA A 151 8.24 28.72 -11.20
N ALA A 152 8.08 29.29 -12.38
CA ALA A 152 8.91 30.40 -12.80
C ALA A 152 8.62 31.55 -11.83
N TYR A 153 9.53 31.77 -10.89
CA TYR A 153 9.51 32.98 -10.08
C TYR A 153 9.54 34.18 -11.03
N PRO A 154 8.59 35.13 -10.95
CA PRO A 154 8.71 36.35 -11.72
C PRO A 154 10.00 37.06 -11.30
N ALA A 155 10.86 37.38 -12.27
CA ALA A 155 12.05 38.17 -12.04
C ALA A 155 11.63 39.54 -11.48
N PHE A 156 12.09 39.87 -10.29
CA PHE A 156 11.99 41.23 -9.77
C PHE A 156 12.75 42.18 -10.71
N PRO A 157 12.15 43.27 -11.20
CA PRO A 157 12.88 44.25 -11.99
C PRO A 157 13.90 44.94 -11.08
N ALA A 158 15.18 44.83 -11.45
CA ALA A 158 16.26 45.58 -10.83
C ALA A 158 16.04 47.09 -11.08
N ALA A 159 15.88 47.86 -10.00
CA ALA A 159 15.89 49.31 -10.06
C ALA A 159 17.31 49.81 -10.37
N GLY A 160 17.57 50.09 -11.64
CA GLY A 160 18.77 50.77 -12.13
C GLY A 160 18.39 52.02 -12.92
N PRO A 161 19.16 53.12 -12.84
CA PRO A 161 18.81 54.41 -13.45
C PRO A 161 18.93 54.37 -14.99
N PRO A 162 18.12 55.18 -15.71
CA PRO A 162 18.03 55.09 -17.17
C PRO A 162 19.17 55.88 -17.83
N ASN A 163 19.96 55.20 -18.67
CA ASN A 163 20.81 55.86 -19.65
C ASN A 163 20.16 55.65 -21.04
N SER A 164 19.81 56.75 -21.68
CA SER A 164 19.11 56.78 -22.95
C SER A 164 20.07 57.15 -24.08
N GLU A 165 20.45 56.17 -24.90
CA GLU A 165 21.01 56.43 -26.22
C GLU A 165 20.10 55.83 -27.29
N ARG A 166 19.68 56.71 -28.20
CA ARG A 166 18.76 56.47 -29.31
C ARG A 166 19.42 55.60 -30.37
N ARG A 167 18.68 54.63 -30.91
CA ARG A 167 18.84 54.19 -32.31
C ARG A 167 17.48 54.00 -32.97
N LEU A 168 17.37 54.64 -34.13
CA LEU A 168 16.28 54.52 -35.12
C LEU A 168 16.46 53.25 -35.95
N ALA A 169 15.37 52.59 -36.31
CA ALA A 169 15.14 52.05 -37.65
C ALA A 169 13.66 51.69 -37.86
N SER A 170 13.20 51.97 -39.08
CA SER A 170 11.84 51.91 -39.62
C SER A 170 11.53 50.56 -40.28
N ASP A 171 10.24 50.20 -40.28
CA ASP A 171 9.42 49.59 -41.36
C ASP A 171 8.49 48.49 -40.80
N ARG A 172 7.26 48.23 -41.28
CA ARG A 172 6.18 48.93 -42.02
C ARG A 172 5.02 47.90 -42.12
N PHE A 173 3.76 48.35 -42.00
CA PHE A 173 2.47 47.74 -42.46
C PHE A 173 2.11 46.32 -41.97
N ASP A 174 0.88 45.98 -41.56
CA ASP A 174 -0.43 46.27 -42.16
C ASP A 174 -1.58 46.39 -41.12
N SER A 175 -2.63 47.12 -41.52
CA SER A 175 -3.91 47.35 -40.81
C SER A 175 -5.01 46.53 -41.49
N ILE A 176 -5.99 45.94 -40.80
CA ILE A 176 -7.39 46.38 -40.57
C ILE A 176 -8.09 45.12 -40.01
N GLY A 177 -9.03 45.06 -39.06
CA GLY A 177 -9.80 46.02 -38.27
C GLY A 177 -11.02 45.28 -37.66
N PHE A 178 -11.54 45.70 -36.50
CA PHE A 178 -12.98 45.94 -36.21
C PHE A 178 -13.23 46.37 -34.75
N GLN A 179 -14.11 47.38 -34.61
CA GLN A 179 -14.74 47.97 -33.41
C GLN A 179 -15.75 46.97 -32.78
N GLY A 180 -16.27 47.03 -31.55
CA GLY A 180 -16.24 47.95 -30.41
C GLY A 180 -17.48 47.71 -29.50
N TYR A 181 -17.28 47.56 -28.18
CA TYR A 181 -18.15 47.82 -26.97
C TYR A 181 -19.66 47.39 -26.90
N PRO A 182 -20.38 47.46 -25.74
CA PRO A 182 -20.02 47.65 -24.31
C PRO A 182 -20.70 46.67 -23.30
N TYR A 183 -20.36 46.81 -22.01
CA TYR A 183 -20.96 46.21 -20.80
C TYR A 183 -22.40 46.70 -20.48
N PRO A 184 -23.10 46.03 -19.54
CA PRO A 184 -23.47 46.75 -18.30
C PRO A 184 -23.29 45.94 -16.99
N ALA A 185 -23.29 46.69 -15.88
CA ALA A 185 -23.08 46.27 -14.49
C ALA A 185 -24.40 46.20 -13.69
N VAL A 186 -24.45 45.38 -12.61
CA VAL A 186 -25.33 45.54 -11.42
C VAL A 186 -24.65 44.89 -10.18
N GLY A 187 -24.74 45.56 -9.01
CA GLY A 187 -24.17 45.20 -7.68
C GLY A 187 -24.93 44.09 -6.92
N SER A 188 -24.81 43.82 -5.60
CA SER A 188 -24.22 44.47 -4.41
C SER A 188 -24.11 43.42 -3.28
N GLY A 189 -23.30 43.65 -2.22
CA GLY A 189 -23.42 42.94 -0.93
C GLY A 189 -22.26 43.13 0.08
N TYR A 190 -22.51 43.91 1.15
CA TYR A 190 -21.69 44.25 2.35
C TYR A 190 -21.62 43.09 3.40
N PRO A 191 -20.86 43.12 4.55
CA PRO A 191 -20.62 44.22 5.53
C PRO A 191 -19.21 44.37 6.21
N THR A 192 -18.76 45.61 6.43
CA THR A 192 -18.54 46.40 7.68
C THR A 192 -17.69 45.81 8.84
N THR A 193 -16.64 46.54 9.27
CA THR A 193 -16.34 46.86 10.68
C THR A 193 -15.45 48.11 10.81
N SER A 194 -15.64 48.82 11.92
CA SER A 194 -15.34 50.20 12.31
C SER A 194 -13.93 50.52 12.83
N GLY A 195 -13.52 51.79 12.73
CA GLY A 195 -12.42 52.39 13.51
C GLY A 195 -12.16 53.87 13.19
N SER A 196 -12.62 54.76 14.07
CA SER A 196 -12.80 56.21 13.91
C SER A 196 -11.50 57.05 13.97
N SER A 197 -11.44 58.14 13.21
CA SER A 197 -10.46 59.24 13.33
C SER A 197 -11.16 60.52 13.81
N LEU A 198 -10.59 61.20 14.82
CA LEU A 198 -11.01 62.51 15.30
C LEU A 198 -9.93 63.53 14.95
N TYR A 199 -10.34 64.56 14.20
CA TYR A 199 -9.61 65.80 13.96
C TYR A 199 -9.88 66.79 15.10
N THR A 200 -8.85 67.55 15.51
CA THR A 200 -8.99 68.81 16.24
C THR A 200 -8.22 69.93 15.53
N PRO A 201 -8.77 71.17 15.47
CA PRO A 201 -8.19 72.27 14.72
C PRO A 201 -7.20 73.08 15.56
N VAL A 202 -6.22 73.69 14.87
CA VAL A 202 -5.17 74.54 15.46
C VAL A 202 -5.63 76.00 15.46
N SER A 203 -5.56 76.65 16.62
CA SER A 203 -5.77 78.09 16.77
C SER A 203 -4.51 78.89 16.48
N SER A 204 -4.69 80.02 15.80
CA SER A 204 -3.70 81.06 15.52
C SER A 204 -3.30 81.86 16.76
N VAL A 205 -2.00 82.11 16.95
CA VAL A 205 -1.49 83.23 17.76
C VAL A 205 -0.53 84.05 16.93
N THR A 206 -0.90 85.32 16.81
CA THR A 206 -0.13 86.44 16.27
C THR A 206 0.96 86.83 17.26
N THR A 207 2.23 86.90 16.86
CA THR A 207 3.20 87.77 17.52
C THR A 207 4.04 88.52 16.49
N VAL A 208 4.00 89.83 16.67
CA VAL A 208 4.61 90.90 15.90
C VAL A 208 6.13 90.84 16.07
N GLY A 209 6.87 90.87 14.96
CA GLY A 209 8.29 91.22 15.01
C GLY A 209 8.47 92.71 15.29
N PRO A 210 9.58 93.10 15.94
CA PRO A 210 10.41 94.03 15.19
C PRO A 210 11.90 93.70 15.25
N THR A 211 12.49 93.85 14.07
CA THR A 211 13.83 94.40 13.83
C THR A 211 15.05 93.73 14.48
N ARG A 212 15.87 93.24 13.54
CA ARG A 212 17.32 93.45 13.43
C ARG A 212 18.22 92.44 14.12
N ASP A 213 18.96 91.79 13.22
CA ASP A 213 20.37 91.43 13.33
C ASP A 213 20.71 90.25 14.23
N GLY A 214 21.65 89.45 13.75
CA GLY A 214 22.11 88.24 14.41
C GLY A 214 21.78 87.02 13.57
N THR A 215 22.58 86.80 12.54
CA THR A 215 23.07 85.49 12.10
C THR A 215 22.69 84.40 13.09
N ILE A 216 21.95 83.36 12.66
CA ILE A 216 21.69 82.19 13.50
C ILE A 216 22.99 81.87 14.23
N GLY A 217 23.01 82.09 15.55
CA GLY A 217 24.25 82.05 16.31
C GLY A 217 24.90 80.70 16.06
N GLU A 218 26.21 80.69 15.82
CA GLU A 218 26.96 79.48 15.51
C GLU A 218 26.66 78.36 16.53
N ASP A 219 26.40 78.73 17.79
CA ASP A 219 25.97 77.85 18.87
C ASP A 219 24.59 77.19 18.67
N THR A 220 23.61 77.89 18.07
CA THR A 220 22.28 77.33 17.77
C THR A 220 22.33 76.37 16.58
N ILE A 221 23.13 76.70 15.56
CA ILE A 221 23.39 75.78 14.44
C ILE A 221 24.16 74.55 14.94
N ARG A 222 25.19 74.75 15.77
CA ARG A 222 25.98 73.67 16.36
C ARG A 222 25.14 72.77 17.25
N ALA A 223 24.28 73.32 18.10
CA ALA A 223 23.36 72.53 18.92
C ALA A 223 22.37 71.73 18.06
N SER A 224 21.83 72.31 16.97
CA SER A 224 20.94 71.62 16.04
C SER A 224 21.66 70.48 15.29
N LEU A 225 22.88 70.72 14.80
CA LEU A 225 23.69 69.70 14.14
C LEU A 225 24.10 68.57 15.10
N VAL A 226 24.50 68.89 16.34
CA VAL A 226 24.82 67.89 17.35
C VAL A 226 23.59 67.06 17.71
N SER A 227 22.41 67.67 17.86
CA SER A 227 21.16 66.93 18.07
C SER A 227 20.81 66.05 16.88
N ALA A 228 20.91 66.57 15.65
CA ALA A 228 20.60 65.81 14.43
C ALA A 228 21.55 64.63 14.23
N VAL A 229 22.84 64.79 14.52
CA VAL A 229 23.83 63.71 14.48
C VAL A 229 23.59 62.70 15.60
N SER A 230 23.29 63.17 16.82
CA SER A 230 22.99 62.31 17.96
C SER A 230 21.72 61.49 17.74
N ASP A 231 20.67 62.08 17.19
CA ASP A 231 19.42 61.40 16.83
C ASP A 231 19.63 60.41 15.69
N LYS A 232 20.42 60.79 14.67
CA LYS A 232 20.77 59.87 13.57
C LYS A 232 21.59 58.69 14.06
N LEU A 233 22.55 58.91 14.96
CA LEU A 233 23.34 57.83 15.59
C LEU A 233 22.45 56.94 16.46
N ARG A 234 21.57 57.53 17.26
CA ARG A 234 20.61 56.80 18.10
C ARG A 234 19.65 55.97 17.26
N ARG A 235 19.18 56.50 16.13
CA ARG A 235 18.32 55.77 15.20
C ARG A 235 19.05 54.60 14.55
N ARG A 236 20.28 54.80 14.07
CA ARG A 236 21.11 53.71 13.53
C ARG A 236 21.42 52.64 14.56
N MET A 237 21.77 53.04 15.78
CA MET A 237 22.03 52.09 16.87
C MET A 237 20.77 51.30 17.23
N LYS A 238 19.60 51.95 17.27
CA LYS A 238 18.33 51.28 17.50
C LYS A 238 17.96 50.31 16.37
N GLU A 239 18.13 50.71 15.11
CA GLU A 239 17.92 49.85 13.94
C GLU A 239 18.79 48.58 14.02
N GLU A 240 20.07 48.71 14.38
CA GLU A 240 20.98 47.57 14.55
C GLU A 240 20.65 46.71 15.77
N MET A 241 20.27 47.32 16.90
CA MET A 241 19.84 46.58 18.09
C MET A 241 18.53 45.81 17.85
N ASP A 242 17.55 46.42 17.20
CA ASP A 242 16.28 45.77 16.86
C ASP A 242 16.51 44.61 15.88
N ARG A 243 17.44 44.76 14.92
CA ARG A 243 17.86 43.69 14.01
C ARG A 243 18.54 42.54 14.75
N ALA A 244 19.52 42.82 15.59
CA ALA A 244 20.23 41.82 16.37
C ALA A 244 19.29 41.08 17.34
N GLN A 245 18.33 41.79 17.94
CA GLN A 245 17.31 41.20 18.80
C GLN A 245 16.39 40.26 18.02
N ALA A 246 15.94 40.66 16.83
CA ALA A 246 15.11 39.81 15.97
C ALA A 246 15.87 38.55 15.50
N GLU A 247 17.16 38.67 15.18
CA GLU A 247 18.02 37.54 14.82
C GLU A 247 18.21 36.58 16.01
N LEU A 248 18.41 37.11 17.22
CA LEU A 248 18.53 36.31 18.44
C LEU A 248 17.21 35.57 18.77
N ASP A 249 16.07 36.25 18.66
CA ASP A 249 14.77 35.64 18.89
C ASP A 249 14.46 34.54 17.86
N ALA A 250 14.86 34.75 16.59
CA ALA A 250 14.76 33.72 15.55
C ALA A 250 15.63 32.50 15.86
N LEU A 251 16.90 32.72 16.23
CA LEU A 251 17.81 31.64 16.61
C LEU A 251 17.31 30.86 17.82
N LYS A 252 16.78 31.54 18.84
CA LYS A 252 16.23 30.91 20.04
C LYS A 252 15.03 30.01 19.71
N ARG A 253 14.14 30.44 18.81
CA ARG A 253 13.04 29.58 18.33
C ARG A 253 13.57 28.34 17.62
N THR A 254 14.58 28.50 16.76
CA THR A 254 15.19 27.35 16.08
C THR A 254 15.88 26.39 17.04
N GLU A 255 16.51 26.89 18.11
CA GLU A 255 17.11 26.07 19.17
C GLU A 255 16.04 25.26 19.91
N GLU A 256 14.92 25.90 20.27
CA GLU A 256 13.80 25.22 20.93
C GLU A 256 13.15 24.16 20.02
N ASP A 257 12.97 24.45 18.74
CA ASP A 257 12.49 23.49 17.74
C ASP A 257 13.45 22.31 17.61
N LEU A 258 14.76 22.56 17.54
CA LEU A 258 15.77 21.52 17.43
C LEU A 258 15.83 20.66 18.70
N LYS A 259 15.69 21.27 19.87
CA LYS A 259 15.65 20.56 21.16
C LYS A 259 14.41 19.67 21.29
N ARG A 260 13.24 20.15 20.86
CA ARG A 260 12.03 19.34 20.76
C ARG A 260 12.22 18.18 19.78
N GLY A 261 12.79 18.46 18.60
CA GLY A 261 13.11 17.43 17.61
C GLY A 261 14.05 16.36 18.16
N HIS A 262 15.09 16.76 18.90
CA HIS A 262 16.01 15.84 19.54
C HIS A 262 15.32 14.94 20.58
N GLN A 263 14.50 15.52 21.46
CA GLN A 263 13.74 14.74 22.46
C GLN A 263 12.80 13.73 21.80
N ASN A 264 12.09 14.13 20.74
CA ASN A 264 11.19 13.23 20.02
C ASN A 264 11.97 12.09 19.33
N LEU A 265 13.15 12.39 18.77
CA LEU A 265 14.00 11.37 18.16
C LEU A 265 14.55 10.41 19.22
N GLU A 266 14.96 10.92 20.37
CA GLU A 266 15.43 10.11 21.50
C GLU A 266 14.33 9.17 21.99
N GLU A 267 13.09 9.67 22.17
CA GLU A 267 11.93 8.84 22.51
C GLU A 267 11.68 7.76 21.44
N MET A 268 11.71 8.12 20.16
CA MET A 268 11.52 7.17 19.06
C MET A 268 12.61 6.09 19.03
N VAL A 269 13.86 6.45 19.28
CA VAL A 269 14.97 5.47 19.38
C VAL A 269 14.73 4.52 20.55
N THR A 270 14.37 5.04 21.74
CA THR A 270 14.08 4.16 22.88
C THR A 270 12.92 3.23 22.63
N ASN A 271 11.89 3.67 21.90
CA ASN A 271 10.76 2.81 21.55
C ASN A 271 11.16 1.73 20.54
N LEU A 272 11.99 2.07 19.54
CA LEU A 272 12.53 1.10 18.60
C LEU A 272 13.41 0.05 19.29
N ASP A 273 14.22 0.44 20.28
CA ASP A 273 15.04 -0.51 21.05
C ASP A 273 14.16 -1.48 21.86
N LEU A 274 13.05 -1.01 22.42
CA LEU A 274 12.07 -1.87 23.11
C LEU A 274 11.36 -2.82 22.13
N GLU A 275 10.92 -2.32 20.98
CA GLU A 275 10.29 -3.15 19.95
C GLU A 275 11.25 -4.21 19.41
N MET A 276 12.52 -3.85 19.19
CA MET A 276 13.56 -4.80 18.76
C MET A 276 13.75 -5.92 19.81
N ALA A 277 13.83 -5.55 21.09
CA ALA A 277 13.95 -6.54 22.17
C ALA A 277 12.73 -7.47 22.26
N ASP A 278 11.52 -6.96 21.98
CA ASP A 278 10.30 -7.78 21.97
C ASP A 278 10.22 -8.69 20.74
N VAL A 279 10.66 -8.22 19.58
CA VAL A 279 10.78 -9.05 18.37
C VAL A 279 11.80 -10.17 18.59
N ASP A 280 12.94 -9.89 19.21
CA ASP A 280 13.95 -10.91 19.52
C ASP A 280 13.41 -11.98 20.48
N LYS A 281 12.66 -11.59 21.53
CA LYS A 281 11.96 -12.55 22.41
C LYS A 281 10.97 -13.41 21.64
N ASN A 282 10.23 -12.82 20.70
CA ASN A 282 9.26 -13.56 19.89
C ASN A 282 9.96 -14.54 18.94
N ILE A 283 11.10 -14.15 18.35
CA ILE A 283 11.92 -15.03 17.53
C ILE A 283 12.41 -16.22 18.36
N ASP A 284 12.91 -16.00 19.57
CA ASP A 284 13.37 -17.08 20.45
C ASP A 284 12.24 -18.02 20.86
N LEU A 285 11.06 -17.49 21.17
CA LEU A 285 9.88 -18.30 21.46
C LEU A 285 9.46 -19.15 20.25
N LEU A 286 9.45 -18.57 19.05
CA LEU A 286 9.10 -19.29 17.83
C LEU A 286 10.13 -20.38 17.51
N LYS A 287 11.42 -20.12 17.67
CA LYS A 287 12.47 -21.14 17.53
C LYS A 287 12.29 -22.29 18.52
N GLN A 288 11.97 -21.98 19.78
CA GLN A 288 11.70 -23.01 20.77
C GLN A 288 10.49 -23.87 20.38
N LYS A 289 9.44 -23.26 19.83
CA LYS A 289 8.24 -23.96 19.35
C LYS A 289 8.50 -24.78 18.09
N ASP A 290 9.33 -24.28 17.18
CA ASP A 290 9.73 -25.01 15.98
C ASP A 290 10.56 -26.26 16.33
N GLU A 291 11.46 -26.16 17.31
CA GLU A 291 12.18 -27.31 17.87
C GLU A 291 11.23 -28.31 18.54
N GLU A 292 10.28 -27.83 19.35
CA GLU A 292 9.26 -28.68 20.00
C GLU A 292 8.45 -29.46 18.96
N LEU A 293 8.03 -28.79 17.88
CA LEU A 293 7.30 -29.39 16.76
C LEU A 293 8.17 -30.38 15.98
N THR A 294 9.44 -30.05 15.71
CA THR A 294 10.38 -30.93 15.01
C THR A 294 10.61 -32.22 15.81
N VAL A 295 10.76 -32.12 17.12
CA VAL A 295 10.85 -33.29 18.01
C VAL A 295 9.55 -34.09 18.01
N ALA A 296 8.38 -33.44 18.02
CA ALA A 296 7.09 -34.13 17.94
C ALA A 296 6.90 -34.85 16.60
N LEU A 297 7.28 -34.22 15.48
CA LEU A 297 7.25 -34.82 14.15
C LEU A 297 8.19 -36.03 14.07
N GLY A 298 9.42 -35.92 14.58
CA GLY A 298 10.33 -37.06 14.64
C GLY A 298 9.80 -38.22 15.50
N LYS A 299 9.05 -37.94 16.57
CA LYS A 299 8.36 -38.98 17.35
C LYS A 299 7.26 -39.67 16.54
N ILE A 300 6.48 -38.91 15.76
CA ILE A 300 5.41 -39.45 14.91
C ILE A 300 5.98 -40.27 13.75
N GLU A 301 7.07 -39.82 13.14
CA GLU A 301 7.78 -40.53 12.06
C GLU A 301 8.39 -41.84 12.55
N ASN A 302 8.90 -41.89 13.78
CA ASN A 302 9.38 -43.14 14.38
C ASN A 302 8.24 -44.08 14.84
N GLN A 303 7.01 -43.56 15.00
CA GLN A 303 5.83 -44.35 15.38
C GLN A 303 5.06 -44.92 14.18
N THR A 304 5.40 -44.52 12.95
CA THR A 304 4.61 -44.84 11.76
C THR A 304 4.67 -46.30 11.31
N GLU A 305 5.57 -47.11 11.88
CA GLU A 305 5.59 -48.57 11.65
C GLU A 305 4.51 -49.34 12.43
N ASN A 306 3.81 -48.71 13.38
CA ASN A 306 2.81 -49.36 14.26
C ASN A 306 1.46 -48.62 14.33
N ASN A 307 1.15 -47.72 13.41
CA ASN A 307 -0.10 -46.97 13.48
C ASN A 307 -1.29 -47.84 13.06
N ASP A 308 -2.10 -48.21 14.05
CA ASP A 308 -3.42 -48.79 13.84
C ASP A 308 -4.25 -47.81 12.97
N ILE A 309 -4.95 -48.34 11.96
CA ILE A 309 -5.68 -47.51 10.97
C ILE A 309 -6.69 -46.59 11.67
N ASP A 310 -7.19 -47.03 12.83
CA ASP A 310 -8.14 -46.34 13.68
C ASP A 310 -7.59 -45.05 14.34
N ASP A 311 -6.26 -44.89 14.44
CA ASP A 311 -5.62 -43.67 14.98
C ASP A 311 -5.34 -42.61 13.91
N VAL A 312 -5.45 -42.96 12.62
CA VAL A 312 -5.26 -42.04 11.50
C VAL A 312 -6.53 -41.21 11.25
N ILE A 313 -7.71 -41.75 11.56
CA ILE A 313 -9.02 -41.12 11.29
C ILE A 313 -9.71 -40.80 12.62
N VAL A 314 -9.26 -39.73 13.29
CA VAL A 314 -9.88 -39.26 14.54
C VAL A 314 -10.77 -38.04 14.29
N PRO A 315 -12.02 -38.01 14.80
CA PRO A 315 -12.86 -36.82 14.73
C PRO A 315 -12.27 -35.62 15.48
N THR A 316 -12.57 -34.40 15.02
CA THR A 316 -12.00 -33.14 15.53
C THR A 316 -12.18 -32.91 17.04
N ALA A 317 -13.20 -33.51 17.67
CA ALA A 317 -13.46 -33.37 19.10
C ALA A 317 -13.66 -34.73 19.79
N PRO A 318 -13.29 -34.87 21.08
CA PRO A 318 -13.48 -36.11 21.85
C PRO A 318 -14.93 -36.61 21.86
N LEU A 319 -15.89 -35.69 21.87
CA LEU A 319 -17.33 -36.02 21.85
C LEU A 319 -17.74 -36.67 20.52
N TYR A 320 -17.19 -36.21 19.39
CA TYR A 320 -17.46 -36.82 18.08
C TYR A 320 -16.79 -38.20 17.96
N LYS A 321 -15.59 -38.38 18.56
CA LYS A 321 -14.95 -39.71 18.68
C LYS A 321 -15.85 -40.68 19.45
N GLN A 322 -16.45 -40.22 20.55
CA GLN A 322 -17.40 -41.03 21.31
C GLN A 322 -18.62 -41.43 20.47
N ILE A 323 -19.21 -40.50 19.72
CA ILE A 323 -20.37 -40.79 18.85
C ILE A 323 -19.99 -41.80 17.76
N LEU A 324 -18.83 -41.64 17.13
CA LEU A 324 -18.36 -42.55 16.08
C LEU A 324 -18.18 -43.98 16.61
N ASN A 325 -17.53 -44.14 17.76
CA ASN A 325 -17.30 -45.44 18.38
C ASN A 325 -18.61 -46.13 18.78
N LEU A 326 -19.56 -45.36 19.36
CA LEU A 326 -20.87 -45.90 19.71
C LEU A 326 -21.66 -46.37 18.49
N TYR A 327 -21.57 -45.62 17.38
CA TYR A 327 -22.21 -45.99 16.13
C TYR A 327 -21.57 -47.23 15.50
N ALA A 328 -20.23 -47.32 15.48
CA ALA A 328 -19.52 -48.48 14.97
C ALA A 328 -19.85 -49.75 15.77
N GLU A 329 -19.86 -49.66 17.11
CA GLU A 329 -20.20 -50.77 17.99
C GLU A 329 -21.67 -51.23 17.83
N GLU A 330 -22.58 -50.29 17.58
CA GLU A 330 -23.99 -50.60 17.35
C GLU A 330 -24.20 -51.37 16.05
N ASN A 331 -23.58 -50.94 14.95
CA ASN A 331 -23.62 -51.67 13.67
C ASN A 331 -22.98 -53.06 13.79
N ALA A 332 -21.86 -53.19 14.53
CA ALA A 332 -21.23 -54.48 14.76
C ALA A 332 -22.15 -55.46 15.52
N ILE A 333 -23.00 -54.96 16.42
CA ILE A 333 -24.02 -55.77 17.09
C ILE A 333 -25.10 -56.23 16.10
N GLU A 334 -25.57 -55.36 15.20
CA GLU A 334 -26.56 -55.74 14.18
C GLU A 334 -26.02 -56.87 13.28
N ASP A 335 -24.79 -56.76 12.82
CA ASP A 335 -24.12 -57.80 12.03
C ASP A 335 -23.97 -59.10 12.83
N THR A 336 -23.57 -59.00 14.11
CA THR A 336 -23.43 -60.18 14.97
C THR A 336 -24.77 -60.90 15.16
N ILE A 337 -25.86 -60.16 15.36
CA ILE A 337 -27.21 -60.74 15.47
C ILE A 337 -27.62 -61.41 14.15
N PHE A 338 -27.31 -60.78 13.01
CA PHE A 338 -27.58 -61.35 11.69
C PHE A 338 -26.87 -62.70 11.49
N TYR A 339 -25.56 -62.76 11.75
CA TYR A 339 -24.79 -64.00 11.61
C TYR A 339 -25.15 -65.06 12.64
N LEU A 340 -25.52 -64.67 13.87
CA LEU A 340 -26.11 -65.60 14.84
C LEU A 340 -27.41 -66.23 14.30
N GLY A 341 -28.26 -65.43 13.63
CA GLY A 341 -29.47 -65.94 12.99
C GLY A 341 -29.17 -66.87 11.80
N GLU A 342 -28.09 -66.64 11.08
CA GLU A 342 -27.61 -67.57 10.04
C GLU A 342 -27.03 -68.86 10.62
N ALA A 343 -26.27 -68.78 11.71
CA ALA A 343 -25.73 -69.95 12.40
C ALA A 343 -26.83 -70.87 12.95
N LEU A 344 -27.93 -70.29 13.47
CA LEU A 344 -29.10 -71.07 13.90
C LEU A 344 -29.76 -71.78 12.71
N ARG A 345 -29.92 -71.11 11.56
CA ARG A 345 -30.50 -71.71 10.35
C ARG A 345 -29.67 -72.86 9.78
N LYS A 346 -28.37 -72.87 10.06
CA LYS A 346 -27.42 -73.91 9.63
C LYS A 346 -27.22 -75.01 10.68
N ASP A 347 -28.02 -75.03 11.77
CA ASP A 347 -27.89 -75.94 12.91
C ASP A 347 -26.47 -75.98 13.54
N VAL A 348 -25.74 -74.85 13.48
CA VAL A 348 -24.41 -74.73 14.10
C VAL A 348 -24.53 -74.38 15.59
N ILE A 349 -25.62 -73.73 15.99
CA ILE A 349 -25.92 -73.32 17.37
C ILE A 349 -27.34 -73.73 17.77
N ASP A 350 -27.51 -74.09 19.04
CA ASP A 350 -28.82 -74.41 19.59
C ASP A 350 -29.68 -73.15 19.82
N LEU A 351 -31.00 -73.33 19.78
CA LEU A 351 -31.97 -72.25 19.99
C LEU A 351 -31.76 -71.52 21.33
N ASP A 352 -31.48 -72.26 22.39
CA ASP A 352 -31.27 -71.70 23.73
C ASP A 352 -30.02 -70.79 23.78
N VAL A 353 -28.95 -71.19 23.08
CA VAL A 353 -27.71 -70.42 22.96
C VAL A 353 -27.98 -69.15 22.15
N PHE A 354 -28.66 -69.27 21.02
CA PHE A 354 -29.07 -68.13 20.19
C PHE A 354 -29.89 -67.11 20.98
N LEU A 355 -30.97 -67.54 21.65
CA LEU A 355 -31.85 -66.64 22.41
C LEU A 355 -31.13 -65.92 23.55
N LYS A 356 -30.19 -66.61 24.23
CA LYS A 356 -29.36 -66.01 25.27
C LYS A 356 -28.47 -64.90 24.71
N HIS A 357 -27.76 -65.16 23.61
CA HIS A 357 -26.84 -64.20 23.02
C HIS A 357 -27.57 -63.02 22.35
N VAL A 358 -28.66 -63.26 21.62
CA VAL A 358 -29.49 -62.18 21.05
C VAL A 358 -30.02 -61.28 22.16
N ARG A 359 -30.55 -61.84 23.24
CA ARG A 359 -31.05 -61.03 24.38
C ARG A 359 -29.96 -60.17 25.01
N LEU A 360 -28.74 -60.70 25.15
CA LEU A 360 -27.60 -59.94 25.68
C LEU A 360 -27.17 -58.82 24.73
N LEU A 361 -27.07 -59.13 23.44
CA LEU A 361 -26.69 -58.18 22.40
C LEU A 361 -27.73 -57.07 22.23
N SER A 362 -29.03 -57.39 22.23
CA SER A 362 -30.09 -56.38 22.17
C SER A 362 -30.11 -55.45 23.39
N ARG A 363 -29.76 -55.95 24.59
CA ARG A 363 -29.60 -55.09 25.78
C ARG A 363 -28.43 -54.13 25.61
N LYS A 364 -27.30 -54.62 25.08
CA LYS A 364 -26.13 -53.79 24.79
C LYS A 364 -26.43 -52.75 23.71
N GLN A 365 -27.11 -53.15 22.62
CA GLN A 365 -27.58 -52.26 21.56
C GLN A 365 -28.46 -51.13 22.11
N PHE A 366 -29.40 -51.45 23.01
CA PHE A 366 -30.24 -50.45 23.65
C PHE A 366 -29.42 -49.43 24.46
N GLN A 367 -28.44 -49.89 25.24
CA GLN A 367 -27.55 -49.00 26.01
C GLN A 367 -26.72 -48.09 25.09
N LEU A 368 -26.18 -48.62 24.00
CA LEU A 368 -25.41 -47.86 23.01
C LEU A 368 -26.28 -46.80 22.31
N ARG A 369 -27.50 -47.16 21.88
CA ARG A 369 -28.45 -46.21 21.27
C ARG A 369 -28.83 -45.09 22.25
N ALA A 370 -29.13 -45.42 23.50
CA ALA A 370 -29.46 -44.42 24.52
C ALA A 370 -28.28 -43.47 24.80
N LEU A 371 -27.05 -44.00 24.90
CA LEU A 371 -25.84 -43.20 25.10
C LEU A 371 -25.52 -42.32 23.89
N MET A 372 -25.70 -42.85 22.68
CA MET A 372 -25.52 -42.12 21.42
C MET A 372 -26.50 -40.95 21.31
N GLN A 373 -27.79 -41.15 21.63
CA GLN A 373 -28.78 -40.06 21.66
C GLN A 373 -28.37 -38.96 22.66
N LYS A 374 -27.92 -39.33 23.85
CA LYS A 374 -27.43 -38.37 24.85
C LYS A 374 -26.22 -37.59 24.33
N ALA A 375 -25.25 -38.26 23.71
CA ALA A 375 -24.05 -37.63 23.16
C ALA A 375 -24.37 -36.68 22.00
N ARG A 376 -25.27 -37.07 21.09
CA ARG A 376 -25.72 -36.23 19.95
C ARG A 376 -26.44 -34.97 20.42
N LYS A 377 -27.31 -35.07 21.42
CA LYS A 377 -27.99 -33.93 22.02
C LYS A 377 -27.01 -32.92 22.63
N ILE A 378 -25.96 -33.40 23.31
CA ILE A 378 -24.90 -32.55 23.86
C ILE A 378 -24.08 -31.89 22.74
N ALA A 379 -23.87 -32.60 21.63
CA ALA A 379 -23.15 -32.11 20.46
C ALA A 379 -23.98 -31.18 19.54
N GLY A 380 -25.26 -30.92 19.85
CA GLY A 380 -26.16 -30.11 19.01
C GLY A 380 -26.55 -30.78 17.70
N LEU A 381 -26.39 -32.10 17.58
CA LEU A 381 -26.78 -32.90 16.42
C LEU A 381 -28.26 -33.32 16.55
N SER A 382 -28.94 -33.47 15.43
CA SER A 382 -30.32 -33.99 15.42
C SER A 382 -30.39 -35.41 16.00
N ASP A 383 -31.51 -35.70 16.64
CA ASP A 383 -31.81 -37.05 17.10
C ASP A 383 -31.84 -38.02 15.91
N LEU A 384 -31.27 -39.21 16.11
CA LEU A 384 -31.45 -40.31 15.18
C LEU A 384 -32.67 -41.08 15.66
N TYR A 385 -33.68 -41.18 14.79
CA TYR A 385 -35.03 -41.75 14.95
C TYR A 385 -36.10 -40.79 15.49
#